data_AF-U2CEA5-F1
#
_entry.id   AF-U2CEA5-F1
#
_cell.length_a   1.000
_cell.length_b   1.000
_cell.length_c   1.000
_cell.angle_alpha   90.00
_cell.angle_beta   90.00
_cell.angle_gamma   90.00
#
_symmetry.space_group_name_H-M   'P 1'
#
loop_
_entity.id
_entity.type
_entity.pdbx_description
1 polymer ?
#
loop_
_entity_poly.entity_id
_entity_poly.type
_entity_poly.pdbx_seq_one_letter_code
_entity_poly.pdbx_strand_id
1 'polypeptide(L)'
;PSAGSSGSVAANGLAVNSSARDAARYSAVPLAVGELFANPCGGGESQSPAACVKGDSRSGKRKIWTQEAIDRLLPPADGTPRNYAGLLDNLRIYGIPPAEQYAIIRKSNFGAIGGSIWKGIAALRGSGGKIKLPGRYLLSVVNRRDDEAVS
;
A
#
# COMPACT_ATOMS: atom_id res chain seq x y z
N PRO A 1 47.90 49.78 -9.93
CA PRO A 1 46.91 48.70 -9.70
C PRO A 1 46.21 48.35 -11.03
N SER A 2 46.60 47.25 -11.67
CA SER A 2 45.89 46.59 -12.76
C SER A 2 46.46 45.19 -13.00
N ALA A 3 45.52 44.23 -13.02
CA ALA A 3 45.49 42.91 -13.66
C ALA A 3 46.71 41.97 -13.65
N GLY A 4 46.44 40.72 -13.26
CA GLY A 4 47.34 39.58 -13.50
C GLY A 4 46.80 38.29 -12.89
N SER A 5 45.88 37.64 -13.60
CA SER A 5 45.34 36.32 -13.28
C SER A 5 46.42 35.24 -13.33
N SER A 6 46.41 34.29 -12.40
CA SER A 6 46.71 32.88 -12.67
C SER A 6 46.27 32.04 -11.48
N GLY A 7 45.14 31.36 -11.65
CA GLY A 7 44.70 30.30 -10.76
C GLY A 7 45.42 29.00 -11.09
N SER A 8 45.77 28.25 -10.05
CA SER A 8 46.11 26.84 -10.15
C SER A 8 45.38 26.09 -9.05
N VAL A 9 44.53 25.18 -9.51
CA VAL A 9 43.58 24.36 -8.76
C VAL A 9 44.33 23.15 -8.18
N ALA A 10 44.22 22.92 -6.88
CA ALA A 10 44.58 21.66 -6.25
C ALA A 10 43.51 21.30 -5.22
N ALA A 11 42.61 20.39 -5.58
CA ALA A 11 41.69 19.75 -4.65
C ALA A 11 41.83 18.22 -4.81
N ASN A 12 42.18 17.59 -3.70
CA ASN A 12 42.33 16.15 -3.51
C ASN A 12 40.95 15.46 -3.32
N GLY A 13 40.92 14.15 -3.60
CA GLY A 13 39.84 13.23 -3.21
C GLY A 13 38.71 13.14 -4.25
N LEU A 14 38.14 11.99 -4.60
CA LEU A 14 37.98 10.74 -3.88
C LEU A 14 38.02 9.57 -4.87
N ALA A 15 38.60 8.46 -4.41
CA ALA A 15 38.47 7.15 -5.01
C ALA A 15 37.00 6.75 -5.09
N VAL A 16 36.54 6.37 -6.29
CA VAL A 16 35.23 5.75 -6.47
C VAL A 16 35.44 4.25 -6.65
N ASN A 17 34.78 3.54 -5.75
CA ASN A 17 34.77 2.11 -5.53
C ASN A 17 34.47 1.30 -6.81
N SER A 18 35.36 0.35 -7.08
CA SER A 18 35.05 -0.86 -7.82
C SER A 18 34.68 -1.93 -6.81
N SER A 19 33.45 -2.45 -6.85
CA SER A 19 33.20 -3.80 -6.36
C SER A 19 32.01 -4.40 -7.08
N ALA A 20 32.35 -5.34 -7.95
CA ALA A 20 31.47 -6.31 -8.54
C ALA A 20 30.56 -6.94 -7.47
N ARG A 21 29.27 -6.98 -7.75
CA ARG A 21 28.35 -7.90 -7.07
C ARG A 21 28.08 -9.05 -8.03
N ASP A 22 28.91 -10.06 -7.82
CA ASP A 22 28.73 -11.43 -8.26
C ASP A 22 27.55 -12.08 -7.51
N ALA A 23 26.98 -13.12 -8.13
CA ALA A 23 26.11 -14.15 -7.58
C ALA A 23 24.65 -13.81 -7.22
N ALA A 24 23.76 -13.96 -8.21
CA ALA A 24 22.45 -14.58 -8.00
C ALA A 24 21.95 -15.26 -9.29
N ARG A 25 22.56 -16.42 -9.58
CA ARG A 25 21.87 -17.67 -9.95
C ARG A 25 20.43 -17.49 -10.48
N TYR A 26 20.27 -17.20 -11.77
CA TYR A 26 19.08 -17.62 -12.51
C TYR A 26 19.50 -18.64 -13.56
N SER A 27 19.18 -19.89 -13.21
CA SER A 27 19.37 -21.09 -13.99
C SER A 27 18.65 -20.97 -15.34
N ALA A 28 19.30 -21.53 -16.35
CA ALA A 28 18.94 -21.56 -17.75
C ALA A 28 17.46 -21.82 -18.04
N VAL A 29 16.93 -21.06 -18.99
CA VAL A 29 15.72 -21.39 -19.75
C VAL A 29 16.16 -22.22 -20.96
N PRO A 30 15.75 -23.48 -21.12
CA PRO A 30 15.91 -24.17 -22.39
C PRO A 30 14.83 -23.72 -23.37
N LEU A 31 15.27 -23.16 -24.49
CA LEU A 31 14.47 -22.93 -25.70
C LEU A 31 13.89 -24.26 -26.20
N ALA A 32 12.57 -24.29 -26.38
CA ALA A 32 11.84 -25.44 -26.90
C ALA A 32 12.18 -25.67 -28.38
N VAL A 33 12.95 -26.73 -28.63
CA VAL A 33 12.97 -27.47 -29.91
C VAL A 33 12.18 -28.74 -29.67
N GLY A 34 11.27 -29.05 -30.61
CA GLY A 34 10.22 -30.03 -30.41
C GLY A 34 10.69 -31.46 -30.20
N GLU A 35 9.80 -32.27 -29.62
CA GLU A 35 9.46 -33.57 -30.18
C GLU A 35 8.18 -34.13 -29.53
N LEU A 36 7.44 -34.82 -30.39
CA LEU A 36 6.22 -35.58 -30.21
C LEU A 36 6.44 -36.74 -29.24
N PHE A 37 5.78 -36.80 -28.07
CA PHE A 37 5.43 -38.08 -27.45
C PHE A 37 4.12 -37.97 -26.66
N ALA A 38 3.16 -38.82 -27.05
CA ALA A 38 1.86 -39.01 -26.45
C ALA A 38 1.96 -39.61 -25.04
N ASN A 39 1.11 -39.15 -24.11
CA ASN A 39 0.91 -39.81 -22.82
C ASN A 39 -0.57 -40.23 -22.67
N PRO A 40 -0.84 -41.49 -22.26
CA PRO A 40 -2.16 -42.09 -22.27
C PRO A 40 -2.99 -41.80 -21.01
N CYS A 41 -4.28 -42.08 -21.17
CA CYS A 41 -5.39 -42.05 -20.22
C CYS A 41 -5.09 -42.61 -18.80
N GLY A 42 -5.70 -42.01 -17.77
CA GLY A 42 -5.76 -42.59 -16.42
C GLY A 42 -6.67 -41.77 -15.48
N GLY A 43 -7.82 -42.34 -15.10
CA GLY A 43 -8.90 -41.69 -14.38
C GLY A 43 -8.79 -41.69 -12.85
N GLY A 44 -9.85 -41.17 -12.20
CA GLY A 44 -10.02 -41.18 -10.76
C GLY A 44 -11.20 -40.30 -10.31
N GLU A 45 -12.41 -40.84 -10.43
CA GLU A 45 -13.60 -40.36 -9.75
C GLU A 45 -13.50 -40.71 -8.26
N SER A 46 -13.78 -39.77 -7.34
CA SER A 46 -14.17 -40.08 -5.96
C SER A 46 -14.85 -38.87 -5.32
N GLN A 47 -16.00 -39.15 -4.71
CA GLN A 47 -16.97 -38.24 -4.13
C GLN A 47 -16.50 -37.50 -2.85
N SER A 48 -17.15 -36.35 -2.63
CA SER A 48 -17.38 -35.49 -1.43
C SER A 48 -17.41 -36.19 -0.04
N PRO A 49 -17.56 -35.50 1.12
CA PRO A 49 -17.69 -34.05 1.40
C PRO A 49 -16.91 -33.54 2.66
N ALA A 50 -16.50 -32.27 2.72
CA ALA A 50 -16.28 -31.60 4.02
C ALA A 50 -16.23 -30.06 3.95
N ALA A 51 -17.06 -29.45 4.80
CA ALA A 51 -16.90 -28.14 5.42
C ALA A 51 -16.80 -26.91 4.50
N CYS A 52 -17.95 -26.24 4.42
CA CYS A 52 -18.14 -24.82 4.19
C CYS A 52 -17.04 -23.92 4.79
N VAL A 53 -15.99 -23.63 4.03
CA VAL A 53 -15.34 -22.32 4.12
C VAL A 53 -16.01 -21.47 3.05
N LYS A 54 -16.98 -20.68 3.47
CA LYS A 54 -17.50 -19.55 2.67
C LYS A 54 -16.36 -18.53 2.59
N GLY A 55 -15.34 -18.86 1.81
CA GLY A 55 -14.42 -17.88 1.26
C GLY A 55 -15.30 -16.99 0.41
N ASP A 56 -15.66 -15.83 0.95
CA ASP A 56 -16.24 -14.73 0.20
C ASP A 56 -15.16 -14.29 -0.80
N SER A 57 -14.99 -15.08 -1.85
CA SER A 57 -14.21 -14.77 -3.02
C SER A 57 -14.99 -13.70 -3.78
N ARG A 58 -15.06 -12.51 -3.18
CA ARG A 58 -15.25 -11.26 -3.91
C ARG A 58 -13.99 -11.00 -4.74
N SER A 59 -13.68 -11.92 -5.64
CA SER A 59 -12.76 -11.71 -6.74
C SER A 59 -13.49 -10.93 -7.85
N GLY A 60 -14.17 -9.85 -7.46
CA GLY A 60 -14.50 -8.81 -8.40
C GLY A 60 -13.21 -8.04 -8.62
N LYS A 61 -12.56 -8.26 -9.77
CA LYS A 61 -11.54 -7.37 -10.39
C LYS A 61 -11.18 -6.19 -9.49
N ARG A 62 -10.27 -6.41 -8.53
CA ARG A 62 -9.97 -5.42 -7.49
C ARG A 62 -9.46 -4.17 -8.19
N LYS A 63 -10.22 -3.07 -8.08
CA LYS A 63 -9.78 -1.78 -8.60
C LYS A 63 -8.45 -1.45 -7.93
N ILE A 64 -7.40 -1.36 -8.73
CA ILE A 64 -6.08 -0.92 -8.28
C ILE A 64 -6.22 0.58 -8.03
N TRP A 65 -6.22 0.97 -6.76
CA TRP A 65 -6.23 2.37 -6.38
C TRP A 65 -4.82 2.92 -6.47
N THR A 66 -4.61 3.93 -7.31
CA THR A 66 -3.35 4.69 -7.35
C THR A 66 -3.43 5.89 -6.40
N GLN A 67 -2.27 6.42 -5.99
CA GLN A 67 -2.22 7.58 -5.09
C GLN A 67 -2.87 8.82 -5.73
N GLU A 68 -2.75 8.98 -7.05
CA GLU A 68 -3.36 10.08 -7.81
C GLU A 68 -4.89 9.95 -7.83
N ALA A 69 -5.41 8.72 -7.97
CA ALA A 69 -6.84 8.47 -7.94
C ALA A 69 -7.45 8.78 -6.56
N ILE A 70 -6.65 8.61 -5.49
CA ILE A 70 -7.05 8.98 -4.14
C ILE A 70 -7.05 10.49 -3.99
N ASP A 71 -5.97 11.16 -4.38
CA ASP A 71 -5.82 12.62 -4.25
C ASP A 71 -6.92 13.41 -4.98
N ARG A 72 -7.38 12.88 -6.12
CA ARG A 72 -8.49 13.44 -6.91
C ARG A 72 -9.89 13.20 -6.30
N LEU A 73 -10.01 12.51 -5.17
CA LEU A 73 -11.31 12.30 -4.53
C LEU A 73 -11.83 13.61 -3.95
N LEU A 74 -13.04 13.99 -4.34
CA LEU A 74 -13.68 15.19 -3.83
C LEU A 74 -14.51 14.87 -2.58
N PRO A 75 -14.31 15.61 -1.48
CA PRO A 75 -15.20 15.52 -0.32
C PRO A 75 -16.62 15.97 -0.70
N PRO A 76 -17.67 15.29 -0.21
CA PRO A 76 -19.05 15.64 -0.51
C PRO A 76 -19.45 16.94 0.20
N ALA A 77 -20.39 17.70 -0.39
CA ALA A 77 -20.74 19.06 0.03
C ALA A 77 -21.85 19.11 1.11
N ASP A 78 -21.86 18.21 2.10
CA ASP A 78 -22.91 18.15 3.13
C ASP A 78 -22.76 19.19 4.28
N GLY A 79 -21.99 20.26 4.09
CA GLY A 79 -21.76 21.27 5.13
C GLY A 79 -20.98 20.80 6.37
N THR A 80 -20.58 19.52 6.44
CA THR A 80 -19.77 19.00 7.56
C THR A 80 -18.32 19.54 7.46
N PRO A 81 -17.75 20.09 8.54
CA PRO A 81 -16.36 20.53 8.54
C PRO A 81 -15.43 19.31 8.41
N ARG A 82 -14.55 19.32 7.41
CA ARG A 82 -13.68 18.19 7.04
C ARG A 82 -12.24 18.64 6.87
N ASN A 83 -11.30 17.79 7.27
CA ASN A 83 -9.87 18.00 7.01
C ASN A 83 -9.31 16.83 6.19
N TYR A 84 -9.54 16.90 4.88
CA TYR A 84 -9.12 15.86 3.95
C TYR A 84 -7.60 15.82 3.75
N ALA A 85 -6.97 16.99 3.58
CA ALA A 85 -5.53 17.10 3.40
C ALA A 85 -4.75 16.56 4.61
N GLY A 86 -5.18 16.92 5.82
CA GLY A 86 -4.58 16.40 7.05
C GLY A 86 -4.78 14.89 7.21
N LEU A 87 -5.93 14.35 6.79
CA LEU A 87 -6.13 12.90 6.79
C LEU A 87 -5.14 12.21 5.85
N LEU A 88 -5.01 12.70 4.60
CA LEU A 88 -4.07 12.14 3.63
C LEU A 88 -2.62 12.15 4.13
N ASP A 89 -2.18 13.25 4.72
CA ASP A 89 -0.84 13.37 5.28
C ASP A 89 -0.57 12.29 6.35
N ASN A 90 -1.50 12.12 7.30
CA ASN A 90 -1.37 11.08 8.31
C ASN A 90 -1.32 9.67 7.69
N LEU A 91 -2.16 9.39 6.68
CA LEU A 91 -2.15 8.09 6.00
C LEU A 91 -0.81 7.80 5.29
N ARG A 92 -0.19 8.84 4.71
CA ARG A 92 1.12 8.77 4.06
C ARG A 92 2.25 8.54 5.07
N ILE A 93 2.24 9.25 6.20
CA ILE A 93 3.23 9.08 7.29
C ILE A 93 3.25 7.63 7.80
N TYR A 94 2.09 7.00 7.91
CA TYR A 94 1.97 5.61 8.37
C TYR A 94 2.17 4.57 7.27
N GLY A 95 2.49 4.96 6.03
CA GLY A 95 2.74 4.04 4.92
C GLY A 95 1.53 3.16 4.56
N ILE A 96 0.31 3.66 4.74
CA ILE A 96 -0.90 2.89 4.50
C ILE A 96 -1.08 2.69 2.99
N PRO A 97 -1.36 1.47 2.50
CA PRO A 97 -1.48 1.21 1.06
C PRO A 97 -2.70 1.93 0.46
N PRO A 98 -2.64 2.35 -0.82
CA PRO A 98 -3.71 3.12 -1.48
C PRO A 98 -5.13 2.54 -1.32
N ALA A 99 -5.27 1.22 -1.43
CA ALA A 99 -6.57 0.56 -1.26
C ALA A 99 -7.18 0.76 0.14
N GLU A 100 -6.33 0.74 1.17
CA GLU A 100 -6.77 0.99 2.55
C GLU A 100 -7.03 2.49 2.77
N GLN A 101 -6.20 3.37 2.21
CA GLN A 101 -6.45 4.81 2.25
C GLN A 101 -7.84 5.14 1.69
N TYR A 102 -8.18 4.61 0.52
CA TYR A 102 -9.49 4.81 -0.10
C TYR A 102 -10.64 4.38 0.83
N ALA A 103 -10.53 3.19 1.42
CA ALA A 103 -11.55 2.67 2.32
C ALA A 103 -11.70 3.53 3.59
N ILE A 104 -10.58 3.99 4.18
CA ILE A 104 -10.58 4.87 5.35
C ILE A 104 -11.18 6.22 5.00
N ILE A 105 -10.79 6.84 3.90
CA ILE A 105 -11.29 8.14 3.44
C ILE A 105 -12.81 8.09 3.27
N ARG A 106 -13.32 7.07 2.57
CA ARG A 106 -14.75 6.92 2.35
C ARG A 106 -15.52 6.72 3.65
N LYS A 107 -15.01 5.88 4.56
CA LYS A 107 -15.71 5.52 5.80
C LYS A 107 -15.57 6.57 6.91
N SER A 108 -14.53 7.38 6.87
CA SER A 108 -14.34 8.51 7.80
C SER A 108 -15.02 9.79 7.34
N ASN A 109 -15.82 9.75 6.27
CA ASN A 109 -16.41 10.94 5.63
C ASN A 109 -15.32 11.98 5.31
N PHE A 110 -14.27 11.56 4.60
CA PHE A 110 -13.16 12.39 4.14
C PHE A 110 -12.40 13.12 5.27
N GLY A 111 -12.38 12.53 6.47
CA GLY A 111 -11.74 13.16 7.63
C GLY A 111 -12.63 14.24 8.25
N ALA A 112 -13.93 13.97 8.38
CA ALA A 112 -14.85 14.82 9.13
C ALA A 112 -14.26 15.15 10.51
N ILE A 113 -14.18 16.44 10.83
CA ILE A 113 -13.61 16.92 12.10
C ILE A 113 -14.49 16.39 13.24
N GLY A 114 -13.86 15.82 14.28
CA GLY A 114 -14.58 15.11 15.37
C GLY A 114 -14.93 13.64 15.07
N GLY A 115 -14.63 13.14 13.86
CA GLY A 115 -14.76 11.74 13.50
C GLY A 115 -13.88 10.79 14.35
N SER A 116 -14.26 9.50 14.41
CA SER A 116 -13.49 8.47 15.13
C SER A 116 -12.10 8.29 14.55
N ILE A 117 -11.94 8.61 13.26
CA ILE A 117 -10.66 8.56 12.57
C ILE A 117 -9.58 9.38 13.29
N TRP A 118 -9.92 10.58 13.77
CA TRP A 118 -8.98 11.45 14.47
C TRP A 118 -8.59 10.90 15.84
N LYS A 119 -9.54 10.25 16.54
CA LYS A 119 -9.25 9.52 17.78
C LYS A 119 -8.32 8.34 17.53
N GLY A 120 -8.54 7.60 16.43
CA GLY A 120 -7.66 6.51 15.99
C GLY A 120 -6.25 7.00 15.66
N ILE A 121 -6.11 8.10 14.94
CA ILE A 121 -4.81 8.70 14.63
C ILE A 121 -4.10 9.17 15.91
N ALA A 122 -4.81 9.80 16.84
CA ALA A 122 -4.25 10.18 18.14
C ALA A 122 -3.75 8.96 18.93
N ALA A 123 -4.52 7.86 18.94
CA ALA A 123 -4.12 6.62 19.57
C ALA A 123 -2.91 5.97 18.86
N LEU A 124 -2.82 6.03 17.52
CA LEU A 124 -1.63 5.59 16.78
C LEU A 124 -0.38 6.34 17.23
N ARG A 125 -0.46 7.68 17.31
CA ARG A 125 0.64 8.53 17.79
C ARG A 125 1.02 8.21 19.24
N GLY A 126 0.03 8.07 20.12
CA GLY A 126 0.26 7.75 21.54
C GLY A 126 0.70 6.30 21.81
N SER A 127 0.53 5.39 20.84
CA SER A 127 0.83 3.96 21.03
C SER A 127 2.33 3.65 21.13
N GLY A 128 3.21 4.58 20.73
CA GLY A 128 4.66 4.36 20.73
C GLY A 128 5.10 3.16 19.88
N GLY A 129 4.38 2.85 18.80
CA GLY A 129 4.67 1.71 17.92
C GLY A 129 4.09 0.36 18.37
N LYS A 130 3.23 0.33 19.40
CA LYS A 130 2.48 -0.88 19.79
C LYS A 130 1.55 -1.38 18.67
N ILE A 131 1.02 -0.48 17.85
CA ILE A 131 0.13 -0.83 16.74
C ILE A 131 0.96 -1.16 15.50
N LYS A 132 1.02 -2.45 15.15
CA LYS A 132 1.81 -2.98 14.03
C LYS A 132 1.22 -2.68 12.64
N LEU A 133 -0.11 -2.56 12.56
CA LEU A 133 -0.84 -2.38 11.30
C LEU A 133 -1.75 -1.15 11.41
N PRO A 134 -1.23 0.05 11.09
CA PRO A 134 -1.95 1.30 11.30
C PRO A 134 -3.23 1.39 10.44
N GLY A 135 -3.18 1.00 9.17
CA GLY A 135 -4.35 1.05 8.29
C GLY A 135 -5.48 0.12 8.73
N ARG A 136 -5.15 -1.13 9.12
CA ARG A 136 -6.14 -2.08 9.65
C ARG A 136 -6.76 -1.62 10.97
N TYR A 137 -5.95 -1.02 11.83
CA TYR A 137 -6.44 -0.42 13.07
C TYR A 137 -7.40 0.74 12.81
N LEU A 138 -7.04 1.69 11.93
CA LEU A 138 -7.91 2.82 11.59
C LEU A 138 -9.22 2.36 10.96
N LEU A 139 -9.18 1.37 10.06
CA LEU A 139 -10.38 0.75 9.51
C LEU A 139 -11.29 0.20 10.60
N SER A 140 -10.74 -0.52 11.58
CA SER A 140 -11.52 -1.02 12.73
C SER A 140 -12.15 0.12 13.53
N VAL A 141 -11.41 1.21 13.78
CA VAL A 141 -11.90 2.38 14.52
C VAL A 141 -13.05 3.08 13.80
N VAL A 142 -12.98 3.23 12.48
CA VAL A 142 -14.07 3.88 11.72
C VAL A 142 -15.26 2.96 11.52
N ASN A 143 -15.04 1.64 11.34
CA ASN A 143 -16.10 0.65 11.22
C ASN A 143 -17.01 0.53 12.44
N ARG A 144 -16.49 0.78 13.65
CA ARG A 144 -17.28 0.64 14.89
C ARG A 144 -18.41 1.66 15.02
N ARG A 145 -18.38 2.77 14.26
CA ARG A 145 -19.42 3.81 14.31
C ARG A 145 -20.55 3.61 13.31
N ASP A 146 -20.30 2.94 12.19
CA ASP A 146 -21.36 2.66 11.20
C ASP A 146 -22.46 1.76 11.79
N ASP A 147 -22.12 0.95 12.80
CA ASP A 147 -23.05 0.05 13.50
C ASP A 147 -23.92 0.79 14.54
N GLU A 148 -23.41 1.88 15.13
CA GLU A 148 -24.14 2.65 16.16
C GLU A 148 -25.13 3.65 15.56
N ALA A 149 -24.95 4.05 14.30
CA ALA A 149 -25.88 4.93 13.59
C ALA A 149 -27.11 4.20 13.02
N VAL A 150 -27.24 2.88 13.23
CA VAL A 150 -28.37 2.06 12.75
C VAL A 150 -29.32 1.57 13.85
N SER A 151 -29.16 2.04 15.10
CA SER A 151 -30.06 1.72 16.22
C SER A 151 -30.95 2.89 16.63
#